data_AF-A0A380WX72-F1
#
_entry.id   AF-A0A380WX72-F1
#
_cell.length_a   1.000
_cell.length_b   1.000
_cell.length_c   1.000
_cell.angle_alpha   90.00
_cell.angle_beta   90.00
_cell.angle_gamma   90.00
#
_symmetry.space_group_name_H-M   'P 1'
#
loop_
_entity.id
_entity.type
_entity.pdbx_description
1 polymer ?
#
loop_
_entity_poly.entity_id
_entity_poly.type
_entity_poly.pdbx_seq_one_letter_code
_entity_poly.pdbx_strand_id
1 'polypeptide(L)'
;MIIVRVIFKIILFPISIALSIIAMFLTFILGLSTVFFKLISFIAIMGFLGSVINGEKNLAVEAIILAFLFSPYGIPALGYVVVELIEEVNEKIKLI
;
A
#
# COMPACT_ATOMS: atom_id res chain seq x y z
N MET A 1 -11.01 25.59 -29.73
CA MET A 1 -10.92 24.42 -28.82
C MET A 1 -9.50 23.86 -28.66
N ILE A 2 -8.69 23.81 -29.72
CA ILE A 2 -7.32 23.23 -29.70
C ILE A 2 -6.36 23.99 -28.76
N ILE A 3 -6.38 25.32 -28.77
CA ILE A 3 -5.47 26.16 -27.95
C ILE A 3 -5.68 25.93 -26.45
N VAL A 4 -6.93 25.87 -25.99
CA VAL A 4 -7.28 25.61 -24.58
C VAL A 4 -6.74 24.25 -24.14
N ARG A 5 -6.86 23.21 -24.99
CA ARG A 5 -6.34 21.86 -24.71
C ARG A 5 -4.82 21.84 -24.55
N VAL A 6 -4.09 22.58 -25.40
CA VAL A 6 -2.63 22.67 -25.32
C VAL A 6 -2.19 23.36 -24.03
N ILE A 7 -2.87 24.43 -23.62
CA ILE A 7 -2.58 25.14 -22.36
C ILE A 7 -2.76 24.21 -21.15
N PHE A 8 -3.86 23.44 -21.10
CA PHE A 8 -4.08 22.46 -20.04
C PHE A 8 -2.98 21.39 -20.01
N LYS A 9 -2.57 20.85 -21.17
CA LYS A 9 -1.48 19.87 -21.23
C LYS A 9 -0.16 20.40 -20.67
N ILE A 10 0.21 21.64 -20.97
CA ILE A 10 1.46 22.25 -20.47
C ILE A 10 1.44 22.35 -18.94
N ILE A 11 0.28 22.70 -18.35
CA ILE A 11 0.13 22.84 -16.89
C ILE A 11 0.06 21.47 -16.20
N LEU A 12 -0.62 20.51 -16.81
CA LEU A 12 -0.83 19.17 -16.25
C LEU A 12 0.37 18.24 -16.41
N PHE A 13 1.23 18.51 -17.38
CA PHE A 13 2.40 17.67 -17.66
C PHE A 13 3.38 17.55 -16.48
N PRO A 14 3.80 18.64 -15.81
CA PRO A 14 4.61 18.55 -14.59
C PRO A 14 3.94 17.74 -13.47
N ILE A 15 2.62 17.87 -13.32
CA ILE A 15 1.85 17.14 -12.30
C ILE A 15 1.87 15.64 -12.60
N SER A 16 1.69 15.25 -13.86
CA SER A 16 1.76 13.84 -14.27
C SER A 16 3.14 13.23 -14.01
N ILE A 17 4.22 14.00 -14.23
CA ILE A 17 5.58 13.55 -13.91
C ILE A 17 5.72 13.33 -12.40
N ALA A 18 5.29 14.31 -11.58
CA ALA A 18 5.37 14.20 -10.13
C ALA A 18 4.61 12.98 -9.60
N LEU A 19 3.37 12.75 -10.07
CA LEU A 19 2.57 11.59 -9.69
C LEU A 19 3.25 10.28 -10.07
N SER A 20 3.87 10.20 -11.26
CA SER A 20 4.60 9.01 -11.71
C SER A 20 5.78 8.70 -10.79
N ILE A 21 6.55 9.73 -10.40
CA ILE A 21 7.69 9.58 -9.47
C ILE A 21 7.22 9.13 -8.10
N ILE A 22 6.15 9.74 -7.58
CA ILE A 22 5.57 9.39 -6.28
C ILE A 22 5.08 7.94 -6.29
N ALA A 23 4.32 7.52 -7.31
CA ALA A 23 3.83 6.14 -7.42
C ALA A 23 4.96 5.12 -7.46
N MET A 24 6.00 5.35 -8.27
CA MET A 24 7.18 4.47 -8.31
C MET A 24 7.89 4.39 -6.97
N PHE A 25 8.08 5.53 -6.30
CA PHE A 25 8.76 5.58 -5.01
C PHE A 25 7.96 4.86 -3.91
N LEU A 26 6.65 5.08 -3.85
CA LEU A 26 5.75 4.39 -2.91
C LEU A 26 5.73 2.88 -3.18
N THR A 27 5.62 2.46 -4.44
CA THR A 27 5.68 1.05 -4.84
C THR A 27 7.00 0.40 -4.42
N PHE A 28 8.11 1.11 -4.59
CA PHE A 28 9.42 0.64 -4.16
C PHE A 28 9.50 0.45 -2.64
N ILE A 29 9.07 1.44 -1.86
CA ILE A 29 9.04 1.34 -0.39
C ILE A 29 8.13 0.19 0.05
N LEU A 30 6.93 0.09 -0.51
CA LEU A 30 5.99 -0.98 -0.20
C LEU A 30 6.61 -2.34 -0.52
N GLY A 31 7.21 -2.49 -1.70
CA GLY A 31 7.94 -3.70 -2.10
C GLY A 31 9.00 -4.11 -1.09
N LEU A 32 9.87 -3.19 -0.66
CA LEU A 32 10.88 -3.47 0.36
C LEU A 32 10.27 -3.81 1.73
N SER A 33 9.24 -3.07 2.15
CA SER A 33 8.59 -3.25 3.45
C SER A 33 7.81 -4.57 3.57
N THR A 34 7.32 -5.13 2.45
CA THR A 34 6.51 -6.36 2.47
C THR A 34 7.25 -7.56 3.06
N VAL A 35 8.58 -7.62 2.93
CA VAL A 35 9.39 -8.68 3.56
C VAL A 35 9.30 -8.60 5.08
N PHE A 36 9.43 -7.39 5.63
CA PHE A 36 9.31 -7.15 7.07
C PHE A 36 7.88 -7.39 7.56
N PHE A 37 6.87 -6.96 6.81
CA PHE A 37 5.46 -7.24 7.15
C PHE A 37 5.17 -8.74 7.18
N LYS A 38 5.65 -9.51 6.20
CA LYS A 38 5.52 -10.98 6.21
C LYS A 38 6.22 -11.62 7.40
N LEU A 39 7.41 -11.15 7.77
CA LEU A 39 8.14 -11.64 8.94
C LEU A 39 7.38 -11.37 10.24
N ILE A 40 6.86 -10.15 10.41
CA ILE A 40 6.07 -9.78 11.59
C ILE A 40 4.78 -10.62 11.66
N SER A 41 4.09 -10.79 10.53
CA SER A 41 2.89 -11.62 10.45
C SER A 41 3.19 -13.08 10.84
N PHE A 42 4.31 -13.63 10.37
CA PHE A 42 4.76 -14.98 10.75
C PHE A 42 5.02 -15.11 12.26
N ILE A 43 5.75 -14.15 12.86
CA ILE A 43 6.01 -14.13 14.30
C ILE A 43 4.69 -14.02 15.09
N ALA A 44 3.76 -13.18 14.64
CA ALA A 44 2.45 -13.02 15.27
C ALA A 44 1.61 -14.31 15.19
N ILE A 45 1.67 -15.06 14.08
CA ILE A 45 1.05 -16.39 13.97
C ILE A 45 1.65 -17.36 14.99
N MET A 46 2.98 -17.36 15.18
CA MET A 46 3.62 -18.19 16.21
C MET A 46 3.19 -17.78 17.62
N GLY A 47 3.07 -16.48 17.89
CA GLY A 47 2.50 -15.96 19.13
C GLY A 47 1.07 -16.43 19.36
N PHE A 48 0.21 -16.37 18.34
CA PHE A 48 -1.16 -16.87 18.39
C PHE A 48 -1.21 -18.36 18.75
N LEU A 49 -0.42 -19.20 18.06
CA LEU A 49 -0.36 -20.63 18.33
C LEU A 49 0.10 -20.92 19.77
N GLY A 50 1.13 -20.21 20.23
CA GLY A 50 1.62 -20.32 21.61
C GLY A 50 0.57 -19.93 22.64
N SER A 51 -0.14 -18.82 22.44
CA SER A 51 -1.19 -18.37 23.35
C SER A 51 -2.40 -19.31 23.38
N VAL A 52 -2.77 -19.91 22.24
CA VAL A 52 -3.84 -20.92 22.19
C VAL A 52 -3.47 -22.15 23.01
N ILE A 53 -2.23 -22.64 22.89
CA ILE A 53 -1.74 -23.80 23.66
C ILE A 53 -1.73 -23.51 25.16
N ASN A 54 -1.34 -22.30 25.56
CA ASN A 54 -1.28 -21.88 26.97
C ASN A 54 -2.64 -21.43 27.54
N GLY A 55 -3.70 -21.42 26.73
CA GLY A 55 -5.05 -21.00 27.16
C GLY A 55 -5.20 -19.47 27.35
N GLU A 56 -4.25 -18.68 26.87
CA GLU A 56 -4.21 -17.22 26.99
C GLU A 56 -5.07 -16.55 25.92
N LYS A 57 -6.38 -16.53 26.14
CA LYS A 57 -7.37 -16.08 25.13
C LYS A 57 -7.14 -14.65 24.66
N ASN A 58 -6.78 -13.72 25.55
CA ASN A 58 -6.57 -12.32 25.19
C ASN A 58 -5.37 -12.17 24.25
N LEU A 59 -4.24 -12.79 24.60
CA LEU A 59 -3.02 -12.75 23.80
C LEU A 59 -3.21 -13.45 22.45
N ALA A 60 -3.99 -14.53 22.39
CA ALA A 60 -4.34 -15.17 21.13
C ALA A 60 -5.10 -14.19 20.20
N VAL A 61 -6.10 -13.46 20.72
CA VAL A 61 -6.86 -12.49 19.92
C VAL A 61 -5.97 -11.33 19.44
N GLU A 62 -5.11 -10.80 20.31
CA GLU A 62 -4.18 -9.73 19.92
C GLU A 62 -3.19 -10.20 18.85
N ALA A 63 -2.63 -11.39 19.01
CA ALA A 63 -1.67 -11.97 18.08
C ALA A 63 -2.29 -12.26 16.71
N ILE A 64 -3.54 -12.75 16.64
CA ILE A 64 -4.19 -13.00 15.34
C ILE A 64 -4.56 -11.69 14.62
N ILE A 65 -4.94 -10.64 15.36
CA ILE A 65 -5.18 -9.31 14.78
C ILE A 65 -3.87 -8.76 14.19
N LEU A 66 -2.77 -8.84 14.92
CA LEU A 66 -1.45 -8.42 14.42
C LEU A 66 -1.02 -9.24 13.20
N ALA A 67 -1.23 -10.57 13.24
CA ALA A 67 -0.93 -11.45 12.11
C ALA A 67 -1.68 -11.04 10.84
N PHE A 68 -2.98 -10.73 10.96
CA PHE A 68 -3.79 -10.25 9.85
C PHE A 68 -3.32 -8.87 9.36
N LEU A 69 -3.11 -7.93 10.29
CA LEU A 69 -2.75 -6.55 9.99
C LEU A 69 -1.45 -6.46 9.18
N PHE A 70 -0.47 -7.30 9.48
CA PHE A 70 0.81 -7.33 8.76
C PHE A 70 0.86 -8.37 7.63
N SER A 71 -0.19 -9.18 7.45
CA SER A 71 -0.28 -10.08 6.31
C SER A 71 -0.39 -9.28 4.99
N PRO A 72 -0.17 -9.91 3.82
CA PRO A 72 -0.41 -9.25 2.53
C PRO A 72 -1.81 -8.65 2.36
N TYR A 73 -2.78 -9.08 3.17
CA TYR A 73 -4.18 -8.64 3.12
C TYR A 73 -4.51 -7.46 4.05
N GLY A 74 -3.60 -7.07 4.95
CA GLY A 74 -3.80 -5.98 5.92
C GLY A 74 -3.27 -4.63 5.44
N ILE A 75 -2.33 -4.05 6.19
CA ILE A 75 -1.64 -2.79 5.86
C ILE A 75 -1.02 -2.80 4.45
N PRO A 76 -0.31 -3.87 4.02
CA PRO A 76 0.26 -3.91 2.67
C PRO A 76 -0.78 -3.68 1.57
N ALA A 77 -1.95 -4.32 1.66
CA ALA A 77 -3.03 -4.16 0.68
C ALA A 77 -3.52 -2.71 0.61
N LEU A 78 -3.70 -2.05 1.76
CA LEU A 78 -4.06 -0.62 1.80
C LEU A 78 -2.99 0.25 1.12
N GLY A 79 -1.71 -0.07 1.31
CA GLY A 79 -0.61 0.62 0.63
C GLY A 79 -0.71 0.52 -0.90
N TYR A 80 -0.99 -0.69 -1.42
CA TYR A 80 -1.17 -0.89 -2.86
C TYR A 80 -2.39 -0.14 -3.41
N VAL A 81 -3.52 -0.12 -2.69
CA VAL A 81 -4.70 0.66 -3.09
C VAL A 81 -4.37 2.15 -3.21
N VAL A 82 -3.58 2.71 -2.29
CA VAL A 82 -3.17 4.12 -2.37
C VAL A 82 -2.31 4.39 -3.62
N VAL A 83 -1.39 3.49 -3.96
CA VAL A 83 -0.59 3.62 -5.19
C VAL A 83 -1.49 3.55 -6.43
N GLU A 84 -2.39 2.59 -6.49
CA GLU A 84 -3.31 2.40 -7.62
C GLU A 84 -4.18 3.66 -7.85
N LEU A 85 -4.67 4.29 -6.78
CA LEU A 85 -5.41 5.55 -6.88
C LEU A 85 -4.56 6.69 -7.44
N ILE A 86 -3.29 6.77 -7.06
CA ILE A 86 -2.35 7.78 -7.60
C ILE A 86 -2.11 7.53 -9.09
N GLU A 87 -1.92 6.28 -9.49
CA GLU A 87 -1.73 5.87 -10.87
C GLU A 87 -2.99 6.16 -11.71
N GLU A 88 -4.17 5.84 -11.22
CA GLU A 88 -5.45 6.11 -11.91
C GLU A 88 -5.65 7.62 -12.15
N VAL A 89 -5.37 8.45 -11.15
CA VAL A 89 -5.42 9.92 -11.30
C VAL A 89 -4.42 10.38 -12.35
N ASN A 90 -3.19 9.85 -12.33
CA ASN A 90 -2.16 10.20 -13.28
C ASN A 90 -2.52 9.79 -14.72
N GLU A 91 -3.13 8.62 -14.91
CA GLU A 91 -3.63 8.17 -16.21
C GLU A 91 -4.73 9.09 -16.74
N LYS A 92 -5.69 9.47 -15.89
CA LYS A 92 -6.73 10.44 -16.27
C LYS A 92 -6.15 11.78 -16.70
N ILE A 93 -5.09 12.25 -16.02
CA ILE A 93 -4.39 13.48 -16.40
C ILE A 93 -3.73 13.35 -17.77
N LYS A 94 -3.08 12.21 -18.07
CA LYS A 94 -2.42 11.96 -19.36
C LYS A 94 -3.40 11.93 -20.55
N LEU A 95 -4.68 11.65 -20.32
CA LEU A 95 -5.72 11.57 -21.35
C LEU A 95 -6.33 12.93 -21.74
N ILE A 96 -6.10 14.00 -20.97
CA ILE A 96 -6.61 15.37 -21.22
C ILE A 96 -5.82 16.06 -22.33
#